data_AF-A0A8T9BJF7-F1
#
_entry.id   AF-A0A8T9BJF7-F1
#
_cell.length_a   1.000
_cell.length_b   1.000
_cell.length_c   1.000
_cell.angle_alpha   90.00
_cell.angle_beta   90.00
_cell.angle_gamma   90.00
#
_symmetry.space_group_name_H-M   'P 1'
#
loop_
_entity.id
_entity.type
_entity.pdbx_description
1 polymer ?
#
loop_
_entity_poly.entity_id
_entity_poly.type
_entity_poly.pdbx_seq_one_letter_code
_entity_poly.pdbx_strand_id
1 'polypeptide(L)'
;MSPTNRPRTLYEKVFDDHVVEEREDGTVLLYIDRHLIHEVTSSQAFAGLEAQGRQTRRPELTLATSDHNVPTTTRRRSVKTASFLKDQPLAYRMQGIVHIIGPELGFTLPGTTVVCGDRHTSTHGAFGALAFGIGTSEVEHVLATQTIVTTRDRNMKIVVKETLGEGVSSKDLMLFIIGKIGTAGATGMVIEFAGPVIESLSMESRMSLCNMSIEAGARAGMIAHDEITTQRRAYGGTSPEQVVPITGSVPFPGYFEDPVKQESCKQALEYMALQPGT
;
A
#
# COMPACT_ATOMS: atom_id res chain seq x y z
N MET A 1 20.52 15.09 14.52
CA MET A 1 20.14 16.46 14.13
C MET A 1 19.11 16.98 15.13
N SER A 2 19.21 18.24 15.58
CA SER A 2 18.19 18.86 16.43
C SER A 2 16.83 18.82 15.72
N PRO A 3 15.71 18.46 16.38
CA PRO A 3 14.40 18.53 15.75
C PRO A 3 14.18 19.97 15.33
N THR A 4 13.96 20.20 14.04
CA THR A 4 13.70 21.53 13.52
C THR A 4 12.39 22.01 14.15
N ASN A 5 12.40 23.19 14.78
CA ASN A 5 11.25 23.77 15.49
C ASN A 5 10.15 24.27 14.53
N ARG A 6 10.11 23.75 13.30
CA ARG A 6 9.12 24.09 12.27
C ARG A 6 8.09 22.97 12.17
N PRO A 7 6.81 23.30 11.92
CA PRO A 7 5.81 22.30 11.58
C PRO A 7 6.29 21.46 10.38
N ARG A 8 6.16 20.13 10.50
CA ARG A 8 6.52 19.15 9.46
C ARG A 8 5.28 18.69 8.70
N THR A 9 5.41 18.48 7.38
CA THR A 9 4.36 17.84 6.57
C THR A 9 4.20 16.37 6.94
N LEU A 10 3.12 15.73 6.47
CA LEU A 10 2.95 14.29 6.68
C LEU A 10 4.09 13.50 6.04
N TYR A 11 4.48 13.87 4.82
CA TYR A 11 5.63 13.28 4.12
C TYR A 11 6.91 13.43 4.93
N GLU A 12 7.23 14.64 5.42
CA GLU A 12 8.46 14.88 6.20
C GLU A 12 8.49 14.03 7.47
N LYS A 13 7.37 13.91 8.19
CA LYS A 13 7.30 13.06 9.39
C LYS A 13 7.62 11.60 9.07
N VAL A 14 6.92 11.02 8.09
CA VAL A 14 7.12 9.61 7.73
C VAL A 14 8.52 9.40 7.16
N PHE A 15 8.98 10.25 6.24
CA PHE A 15 10.31 10.10 5.64
C PHE A 15 11.42 10.20 6.69
N ASP A 16 11.38 11.23 7.55
CA ASP A 16 12.42 11.47 8.57
C ASP A 16 12.53 10.31 9.57
N ASP A 17 11.40 9.73 9.96
CA ASP A 17 11.37 8.61 10.92
C ASP A 17 11.94 7.31 10.32
N HIS A 18 12.12 7.24 8.99
CA HIS A 18 12.61 6.05 8.26
C HIS A 18 14.00 6.26 7.64
N VAL A 19 14.65 7.41 7.84
CA VAL A 19 16.02 7.63 7.38
C VAL A 19 16.99 6.73 8.17
N VAL A 20 17.70 5.84 7.46
CA VAL A 20 18.79 5.04 8.03
C VAL A 20 20.09 5.83 8.01
N GLU A 21 20.38 6.45 6.87
CA GLU A 21 21.57 7.27 6.65
C GLU A 21 21.26 8.35 5.61
N GLU A 22 21.76 9.56 5.83
CA GLU A 22 21.70 10.67 4.89
C GLU A 22 23.13 11.17 4.64
N ARG A 23 23.54 11.20 3.37
CA ARG A 23 24.87 11.63 2.93
C ARG A 23 24.89 13.14 2.66
N GLU A 24 26.09 13.71 2.64
CA GLU A 24 26.30 15.15 2.40
C GLU A 24 25.78 15.63 1.04
N ASP A 25 25.71 14.74 0.05
CA ASP A 25 25.18 15.03 -1.29
C ASP A 25 23.64 14.98 -1.38
N GLY A 26 22.95 14.71 -0.27
CA GLY A 26 21.50 14.59 -0.20
C GLY A 26 20.95 13.21 -0.55
N THR A 27 21.83 12.23 -0.81
CA THR A 27 21.44 10.83 -0.98
C THR A 27 21.01 10.24 0.36
N VAL A 28 19.86 9.59 0.38
CA VAL A 28 19.26 8.97 1.58
C VAL A 28 19.14 7.47 1.38
N LEU A 29 19.60 6.71 2.37
CA LEU A 29 19.21 5.31 2.55
C LEU A 29 17.95 5.27 3.41
N LEU A 30 16.82 4.94 2.79
CA LEU A 30 15.51 4.91 3.44
C LEU A 30 15.14 3.47 3.80
N TYR A 31 14.70 3.24 5.03
CA TYR A 31 14.14 1.95 5.45
C TYR A 31 12.77 1.73 4.81
N ILE A 32 12.47 0.47 4.45
CA ILE A 32 11.18 0.07 3.88
C ILE A 32 10.47 -0.86 4.85
N ASP A 33 9.28 -0.51 5.33
CA ASP A 33 8.52 -1.37 6.26
C ASP A 33 7.84 -2.53 5.55
N ARG A 34 7.36 -2.30 4.33
CA ARG A 34 6.50 -3.24 3.61
C ARG A 34 6.85 -3.26 2.14
N HIS A 35 7.13 -4.45 1.63
CA HIS A 35 7.41 -4.68 0.22
C HIS A 35 6.31 -5.52 -0.40
N LEU A 36 5.64 -4.98 -1.41
CA LEU A 36 4.65 -5.69 -2.19
C LEU A 36 5.31 -6.22 -3.47
N ILE A 37 5.06 -7.46 -3.84
CA ILE A 37 5.64 -8.09 -5.02
C ILE A 37 4.58 -8.83 -5.85
N HIS A 38 4.83 -8.90 -7.16
CA HIS A 38 3.91 -9.50 -8.14
C HIS A 38 4.67 -10.18 -9.28
N GLU A 39 4.00 -10.95 -10.12
CA GLU A 39 4.63 -11.87 -11.07
C GLU A 39 5.46 -11.19 -12.17
N VAL A 40 5.20 -9.91 -12.48
CA VAL A 40 5.81 -9.24 -13.62
C VAL A 40 7.20 -8.73 -13.29
N THR A 41 7.29 -7.84 -12.31
CA THR A 41 8.55 -7.14 -11.99
C THR A 41 9.43 -7.95 -11.06
N SER A 42 8.85 -8.79 -10.20
CA SER A 42 9.61 -9.53 -9.18
C SER A 42 10.33 -10.75 -9.73
N SER A 43 9.89 -11.34 -10.85
CA SER A 43 10.54 -12.51 -11.47
C SER A 43 12.02 -12.28 -11.73
N GLN A 44 12.37 -11.12 -12.30
CA GLN A 44 13.75 -10.77 -12.60
C GLN A 44 14.55 -10.48 -11.32
N ALA A 45 13.94 -9.84 -10.32
CA ALA A 45 14.59 -9.54 -9.04
C ALA A 45 14.98 -10.83 -8.30
N PHE A 46 14.11 -11.83 -8.25
CA PHE A 46 14.42 -13.13 -7.63
C PHE A 46 15.51 -13.90 -8.39
N ALA A 47 15.51 -13.85 -9.72
CA ALA A 47 16.60 -14.43 -10.52
C ALA A 47 17.96 -13.76 -10.22
N GLY A 48 17.97 -12.44 -10.01
CA GLY A 48 19.16 -11.69 -9.60
C GLY A 48 19.69 -12.10 -8.22
N LEU A 49 18.79 -12.28 -7.24
CA LEU A 49 19.15 -12.79 -5.91
C LEU A 49 19.77 -14.19 -6.00
N GLU A 50 19.13 -15.10 -6.73
CA GLU A 50 19.60 -16.48 -6.90
C GLU A 50 20.98 -16.52 -7.56
N ALA A 51 21.19 -15.76 -8.63
CA ALA A 51 22.46 -15.67 -9.34
C ALA A 51 23.61 -15.14 -8.44
N GLN A 52 23.29 -14.33 -7.43
CA GLN A 52 24.26 -13.79 -6.47
C GLN A 52 24.32 -14.61 -5.17
N GLY A 53 23.59 -15.72 -5.07
CA GLY A 53 23.52 -16.54 -3.85
C GLY A 53 22.94 -15.79 -2.64
N ARG A 54 22.03 -14.83 -2.88
CA ARG A 54 21.39 -14.02 -1.85
C ARG A 54 19.99 -14.54 -1.54
N GLN A 55 19.55 -14.30 -0.30
CA GLN A 55 18.19 -14.58 0.15
C GLN A 55 17.43 -13.28 0.39
N THR A 56 16.09 -13.34 0.37
CA THR A 56 15.25 -12.24 0.83
C THR A 56 15.53 -11.95 2.29
N ARG A 57 15.88 -10.70 2.63
CA ARG A 57 16.30 -10.28 3.96
C ARG A 57 15.18 -10.33 4.99
N ARG A 58 13.98 -9.87 4.62
CA ARG A 58 12.78 -9.86 5.48
C ARG A 58 11.56 -10.44 4.75
N PRO A 59 11.49 -11.76 4.58
CA PRO A 59 10.34 -12.41 3.95
C PRO A 59 9.01 -12.11 4.66
N GLU A 60 9.05 -11.89 5.98
CA GLU A 60 7.91 -11.53 6.83
C GLU A 60 7.37 -10.12 6.57
N LEU A 61 8.15 -9.28 5.88
CA LEU A 61 7.76 -7.92 5.47
C LEU A 61 7.49 -7.83 3.97
N THR A 62 7.36 -8.98 3.29
CA THR A 62 7.17 -9.08 1.84
C THR A 62 5.87 -9.82 1.53
N LEU A 63 4.86 -9.11 1.00
CA LEU A 63 3.58 -9.69 0.59
C LEU A 63 3.59 -9.96 -0.91
N ALA A 64 3.27 -11.19 -1.30
CA ALA A 64 3.25 -11.62 -2.69
C ALA A 64 1.84 -11.84 -3.21
N THR A 65 1.52 -11.24 -4.35
CA THR A 65 0.22 -11.41 -5.03
C THR A 65 0.43 -11.82 -6.49
N SER A 66 -0.62 -12.34 -7.13
CA SER A 66 -0.65 -12.53 -8.58
C SER A 66 -1.88 -11.85 -9.17
N ASP A 67 -1.66 -10.85 -10.01
CA ASP A 67 -2.73 -9.96 -10.49
C ASP A 67 -2.59 -9.44 -11.93
N HIS A 68 -1.38 -9.24 -12.46
CA HIS A 68 -1.21 -8.66 -13.81
C HIS A 68 -1.47 -9.64 -14.95
N ASN A 69 -1.18 -10.93 -14.76
CA ASN A 69 -1.29 -11.96 -15.81
C ASN A 69 -2.51 -12.86 -15.62
N VAL A 70 -3.64 -12.33 -15.14
CA VAL A 70 -4.87 -13.12 -14.93
C VAL A 70 -5.80 -13.01 -16.16
N PRO A 71 -6.14 -14.13 -16.85
CA PRO A 71 -7.00 -14.08 -18.05
C PRO A 71 -8.43 -13.63 -17.74
N THR A 72 -8.96 -12.70 -18.54
CA THR A 72 -10.33 -12.18 -18.40
C THR A 72 -11.40 -13.08 -19.01
N THR A 73 -11.04 -14.04 -19.87
CA THR A 73 -11.97 -14.90 -20.62
C THR A 73 -12.27 -16.24 -19.96
N THR A 74 -11.33 -16.83 -19.21
CA THR A 74 -11.54 -18.14 -18.57
C THR A 74 -10.82 -18.21 -17.22
N ARG A 75 -11.55 -17.88 -16.14
CA ARG A 75 -11.03 -17.97 -14.75
C ARG A 75 -10.57 -19.39 -14.33
N ARG A 76 -10.92 -20.43 -15.09
CA ARG A 76 -10.53 -21.84 -14.83
C ARG A 76 -9.10 -22.19 -15.24
N ARG A 77 -8.47 -21.42 -16.12
CA ARG A 77 -7.02 -21.54 -16.39
C ARG A 77 -6.30 -20.51 -15.55
N SER A 78 -6.12 -20.84 -14.27
CA SER A 78 -5.16 -20.14 -13.42
C SER A 78 -3.82 -20.09 -14.17
N VAL A 79 -3.34 -18.89 -14.47
CA VAL A 79 -1.96 -18.71 -14.92
C VAL A 79 -1.06 -19.30 -13.85
N LYS A 80 -0.02 -20.02 -14.28
CA LYS A 80 0.94 -20.62 -13.36
C LYS A 80 1.53 -19.47 -12.53
N THR A 81 1.04 -19.30 -11.30
CA THR A 81 1.66 -18.42 -10.32
C THR A 81 3.12 -18.82 -10.23
N ALA A 82 4.02 -17.86 -10.45
CA ALA A 82 5.44 -18.13 -10.45
C ALA A 82 5.85 -18.77 -9.12
N SER A 83 6.72 -19.78 -9.17
CA SER A 83 7.08 -20.59 -7.99
C SER A 83 7.59 -19.72 -6.84
N PHE A 84 8.43 -18.73 -7.14
CA PHE A 84 8.98 -17.82 -6.13
C PHE A 84 7.92 -17.06 -5.32
N LEU A 85 6.74 -16.78 -5.91
CA LEU A 85 5.64 -16.13 -5.19
C LEU A 85 5.03 -17.09 -4.17
N LYS A 86 4.89 -18.38 -4.53
CA LYS A 86 4.34 -19.41 -3.62
C LYS A 86 5.27 -19.72 -2.46
N ASP A 87 6.56 -19.56 -2.69
CA ASP A 87 7.60 -19.83 -1.69
C ASP A 87 7.72 -18.69 -0.66
N GLN A 88 7.02 -17.57 -0.85
CA GLN A 88 6.99 -16.50 0.15
C GLN A 88 6.09 -16.84 1.33
N PRO A 89 6.51 -16.53 2.57
CA PRO A 89 5.69 -16.76 3.76
C PRO A 89 4.33 -16.06 3.72
N LEU A 90 4.29 -14.85 3.16
CA LEU A 90 3.06 -14.06 2.99
C LEU A 90 2.60 -14.07 1.53
N ALA A 91 2.55 -15.25 0.91
CA ALA A 91 1.93 -15.41 -0.39
C ALA A 91 0.41 -15.37 -0.28
N TYR A 92 -0.23 -14.35 -0.85
CA TYR A 92 -1.68 -14.38 -1.04
C TYR A 92 -2.01 -15.44 -2.08
N ARG A 93 -2.60 -16.54 -1.61
CA ARG A 93 -2.83 -17.74 -2.42
C ARG A 93 -4.00 -17.60 -3.40
N MET A 94 -4.78 -16.53 -3.25
CA MET A 94 -5.87 -16.19 -4.16
C MET A 94 -5.47 -15.09 -5.15
N GLN A 95 -6.35 -14.78 -6.10
CA GLN A 95 -6.15 -13.70 -7.06
C GLN A 95 -6.73 -12.40 -6.50
N GLY A 96 -6.03 -11.29 -6.70
CA GLY A 96 -6.50 -9.97 -6.33
C GLY A 96 -5.45 -8.90 -6.56
N ILE A 97 -5.90 -7.70 -6.95
CA ILE A 97 -5.02 -6.57 -7.27
C ILE A 97 -4.18 -6.23 -6.03
N VAL A 98 -2.87 -6.13 -6.18
CA VAL A 98 -1.92 -5.98 -5.07
C VAL A 98 -2.25 -4.79 -4.16
N HIS A 99 -2.70 -3.68 -4.75
CA HIS A 99 -3.06 -2.45 -4.02
C HIS A 99 -4.42 -2.50 -3.33
N ILE A 100 -5.21 -3.54 -3.57
CA ILE A 100 -6.46 -3.84 -2.85
C ILE A 100 -6.18 -4.87 -1.75
N ILE A 101 -5.47 -5.94 -2.10
CA ILE A 101 -5.13 -7.02 -1.17
C ILE A 101 -4.23 -6.52 -0.03
N GLY A 102 -3.23 -5.69 -0.32
CA GLY A 102 -2.32 -5.16 0.71
C GLY A 102 -3.07 -4.47 1.85
N PRO A 103 -3.94 -3.48 1.58
CA PRO A 103 -4.75 -2.86 2.63
C PRO A 103 -5.81 -3.78 3.24
N GLU A 104 -6.46 -4.65 2.45
CA GLU A 104 -7.47 -5.60 2.96
C GLU A 104 -6.90 -6.58 4.00
N LEU A 105 -5.63 -6.99 3.83
CA LEU A 105 -4.91 -7.84 4.77
C LEU A 105 -4.31 -7.08 5.96
N GLY A 106 -4.56 -5.76 6.09
CA GLY A 106 -3.93 -4.94 7.12
C GLY A 106 -2.42 -4.76 6.93
N PHE A 107 -1.89 -5.11 5.75
CA PHE A 107 -0.46 -4.98 5.45
C PHE A 107 -0.03 -3.51 5.29
N THR A 108 -0.99 -2.64 4.97
CA THR A 108 -0.80 -1.19 4.84
C THR A 108 -1.23 -0.50 6.11
N LEU A 109 -0.28 0.09 6.81
CA LEU A 109 -0.52 0.78 8.08
C LEU A 109 -0.16 2.27 7.97
N PRO A 110 -0.82 3.15 8.74
CA PRO A 110 -0.45 4.56 8.78
C PRO A 110 1.01 4.78 9.21
N GLY A 111 1.67 5.74 8.57
CA GLY A 111 3.03 6.12 8.92
C GLY A 111 4.12 5.17 8.46
N THR A 112 3.81 4.14 7.67
CA THR A 112 4.82 3.22 7.13
C THR A 112 5.34 3.65 5.76
N THR A 113 6.47 3.09 5.37
CA THR A 113 7.03 3.12 4.02
C THR A 113 6.66 1.84 3.26
N VAL A 114 6.04 2.01 2.08
CA VAL A 114 5.53 0.89 1.27
C VAL A 114 6.03 1.00 -0.17
N VAL A 115 6.62 -0.06 -0.71
CA VAL A 115 7.10 -0.08 -2.10
C VAL A 115 6.60 -1.31 -2.85
N CYS A 116 6.49 -1.18 -4.16
CA CYS A 116 6.19 -2.27 -5.08
C CYS A 116 6.83 -1.98 -6.44
N GLY A 117 7.06 -3.02 -7.24
CA GLY A 117 7.39 -2.87 -8.66
C GLY A 117 6.26 -2.29 -9.53
N ASP A 118 5.19 -1.77 -8.93
CA ASP A 118 4.05 -1.15 -9.59
C ASP A 118 4.02 0.36 -9.30
N ARG A 119 3.75 1.17 -10.33
CA ARG A 119 3.69 2.64 -10.24
C ARG A 119 2.51 3.13 -9.40
N HIS A 120 1.41 2.39 -9.33
CA HIS A 120 0.20 2.74 -8.61
C HIS A 120 0.25 2.41 -7.10
N THR A 121 1.43 2.07 -6.58
CA THR A 121 1.70 1.92 -5.14
C THR A 121 1.36 3.17 -4.33
N SER A 122 1.28 4.34 -4.98
CA SER A 122 0.72 5.57 -4.42
C SER A 122 -0.65 5.38 -3.75
N THR A 123 -1.45 4.40 -4.18
CA THR A 123 -2.76 4.04 -3.58
C THR A 123 -2.70 3.91 -2.06
N HIS A 124 -1.62 3.34 -1.54
CA HIS A 124 -1.45 3.05 -0.12
C HIS A 124 -1.28 4.32 0.73
N GLY A 125 -0.95 5.46 0.13
CA GLY A 125 -0.87 6.73 0.84
C GLY A 125 -2.23 7.28 1.30
N ALA A 126 -3.34 6.69 0.83
CA ALA A 126 -4.67 6.93 1.41
C ALA A 126 -4.75 6.58 2.90
N PHE A 127 -3.88 5.69 3.38
CA PHE A 127 -3.76 5.27 4.78
C PHE A 127 -2.78 6.13 5.58
N GLY A 128 -2.16 7.15 4.96
CA GLY A 128 -1.08 7.93 5.56
C GLY A 128 0.29 7.26 5.48
N ALA A 129 0.45 6.25 4.62
CA ALA A 129 1.74 5.62 4.33
C ALA A 129 2.51 6.40 3.25
N LEU A 130 3.84 6.45 3.35
CA LEU A 130 4.69 6.91 2.26
C LEU A 130 4.86 5.75 1.27
N ALA A 131 4.09 5.77 0.19
CA ALA A 131 4.01 4.65 -0.72
C ALA A 131 4.28 5.03 -2.16
N PHE A 132 5.21 4.35 -2.82
CA PHE A 132 5.62 4.68 -4.18
C PHE A 132 6.15 3.46 -4.96
N GLY A 133 6.00 3.51 -6.29
CA GLY A 133 6.51 2.49 -7.18
C GLY A 133 8.03 2.56 -7.34
N ILE A 134 8.66 1.40 -7.51
CA ILE A 134 10.11 1.25 -7.68
C ILE A 134 10.41 0.41 -8.92
N GLY A 135 11.61 0.56 -9.49
CA GLY A 135 12.06 -0.22 -10.64
C GLY A 135 12.49 -1.64 -10.28
N THR A 136 12.61 -2.52 -11.28
CA THR A 136 13.01 -3.93 -11.07
C THR A 136 14.33 -4.10 -10.30
N SER A 137 15.34 -3.26 -10.60
CA SER A 137 16.61 -3.30 -9.88
C SER A 137 16.47 -2.85 -8.41
N GLU A 138 15.56 -1.93 -8.14
CA GLU A 138 15.24 -1.50 -6.78
C GLU A 138 14.44 -2.58 -6.03
N VAL A 139 13.57 -3.33 -6.70
CA VAL A 139 12.88 -4.50 -6.12
C VAL A 139 13.90 -5.51 -5.61
N GLU A 140 14.90 -5.87 -6.43
CA GLU A 140 15.99 -6.76 -5.99
C GLU A 140 16.74 -6.18 -4.78
N HIS A 141 17.05 -4.88 -4.84
CA HIS A 141 17.74 -4.20 -3.76
C HIS A 141 16.95 -4.25 -2.45
N VAL A 142 15.66 -3.92 -2.47
CA VAL A 142 14.78 -3.96 -1.28
C VAL A 142 14.64 -5.40 -0.77
N LEU A 143 14.50 -6.41 -1.63
CA LEU A 143 14.50 -7.81 -1.20
C LEU A 143 15.80 -8.18 -0.48
N ALA A 144 16.95 -7.68 -0.95
CA ALA A 144 18.26 -7.99 -0.36
C ALA A 144 18.57 -7.18 0.91
N THR A 145 18.06 -5.94 1.04
CA THR A 145 18.54 -4.98 2.05
C THR A 145 17.44 -4.42 2.96
N GLN A 146 16.17 -4.53 2.59
CA GLN A 146 15.03 -3.85 3.24
C GLN A 146 15.19 -2.32 3.27
N THR A 147 15.97 -1.77 2.35
CA THR A 147 16.20 -0.33 2.22
C THR A 147 16.14 0.07 0.76
N ILE A 148 16.05 1.36 0.48
CA ILE A 148 16.20 1.91 -0.86
C ILE A 148 17.07 3.16 -0.83
N VAL A 149 17.85 3.37 -1.89
CA VAL A 149 18.60 4.61 -2.08
C VAL A 149 17.72 5.60 -2.82
N THR A 150 17.49 6.77 -2.24
CA THR A 150 16.62 7.81 -2.81
C THR A 150 17.15 9.20 -2.48
N THR A 151 16.44 10.23 -2.91
CA THR A 151 16.63 11.62 -2.47
C THR A 151 15.31 12.14 -1.91
N ARG A 152 15.35 13.28 -1.21
CA ARG A 152 14.14 13.90 -0.67
C ARG A 152 13.30 14.53 -1.80
N ASP A 153 12.02 14.21 -1.82
CA ASP A 153 11.03 14.82 -2.70
C ASP A 153 10.55 16.16 -2.14
N ARG A 154 10.01 17.02 -3.02
CA ARG A 154 9.38 18.27 -2.59
C ARG A 154 7.95 18.02 -2.10
N ASN A 155 7.43 18.93 -1.29
CA ASN A 155 6.03 18.86 -0.84
C ASN A 155 5.11 19.64 -1.78
N MET A 156 3.97 19.07 -2.15
CA MET A 156 2.83 19.77 -2.74
C MET A 156 1.61 19.55 -1.87
N LYS A 157 0.90 20.62 -1.49
CA LYS A 157 -0.36 20.51 -0.75
C LYS A 157 -1.53 20.87 -1.63
N ILE A 158 -2.52 19.98 -1.72
CA ILE A 158 -3.77 20.22 -2.44
C ILE A 158 -4.90 20.28 -1.41
N VAL A 159 -5.54 21.46 -1.29
CA VAL A 159 -6.62 21.70 -0.33
C VAL A 159 -7.95 21.81 -1.06
N VAL A 160 -8.89 20.91 -0.75
CA VAL A 160 -10.24 20.89 -1.32
C VAL A 160 -11.21 21.42 -0.27
N LYS A 161 -11.70 22.66 -0.46
CA LYS A 161 -12.47 23.41 0.55
C LYS A 161 -13.99 23.31 0.42
N GLU A 162 -14.49 23.25 -0.80
CA GLU A 162 -15.93 23.25 -1.10
C GLU A 162 -16.44 21.83 -1.26
N THR A 163 -17.73 21.60 -1.03
CA THR A 163 -18.36 20.28 -1.19
C THR A 163 -18.35 19.81 -2.63
N LEU A 164 -18.29 18.49 -2.83
CA LEU A 164 -18.51 17.90 -4.15
C LEU A 164 -19.98 18.06 -4.56
N GLY A 165 -20.21 18.39 -5.83
CA GLY A 165 -21.55 18.43 -6.41
C GLY A 165 -22.20 17.04 -6.44
N GLU A 166 -23.52 17.00 -6.57
CA GLU A 166 -24.25 15.74 -6.68
C GLU A 166 -23.73 14.90 -7.87
N GLY A 167 -23.46 13.62 -7.62
CA GLY A 167 -22.91 12.71 -8.62
C GLY A 167 -21.41 12.84 -8.88
N VAL A 168 -20.71 13.80 -8.27
CA VAL A 168 -19.25 13.96 -8.41
C VAL A 168 -18.53 13.00 -7.46
N SER A 169 -17.70 12.13 -8.01
CA SER A 169 -16.90 11.15 -7.26
C SER A 169 -15.47 11.63 -7.01
N SER A 170 -14.71 10.88 -6.20
CA SER A 170 -13.27 11.14 -6.02
C SER A 170 -12.45 10.97 -7.31
N LYS A 171 -12.93 10.15 -8.25
CA LYS A 171 -12.32 10.01 -9.58
C LYS A 171 -12.43 11.31 -10.36
N ASP A 172 -13.61 11.93 -10.35
CA ASP A 172 -13.86 13.19 -11.04
C ASP A 172 -13.04 14.33 -10.41
N LEU A 173 -12.97 14.36 -9.08
CA LEU A 173 -12.11 15.28 -8.34
C LEU A 173 -10.64 15.12 -8.76
N MET A 174 -10.13 13.89 -8.84
CA MET A 174 -8.73 13.67 -9.20
C MET A 174 -8.43 14.03 -10.65
N LEU A 175 -9.35 13.71 -11.57
CA LEU A 175 -9.24 14.11 -12.98
C LEU A 175 -9.27 15.64 -13.12
N PHE A 176 -10.09 16.33 -12.33
CA PHE A 176 -10.09 17.80 -12.27
C PHE A 176 -8.76 18.35 -11.76
N ILE A 177 -8.21 17.78 -10.69
CA ILE A 177 -6.90 18.16 -10.15
C ILE A 177 -5.81 17.99 -11.22
N ILE A 178 -5.73 16.82 -11.86
CA ILE A 178 -4.77 16.56 -12.95
C ILE A 178 -4.98 17.53 -14.11
N GLY A 179 -6.23 17.84 -14.47
CA GLY A 179 -6.55 18.82 -15.51
C GLY A 179 -6.09 20.25 -15.16
N LYS A 180 -5.97 20.58 -13.87
CA LYS A 180 -5.47 21.88 -13.39
C LYS A 180 -3.95 21.97 -13.33
N ILE A 181 -3.28 20.93 -12.83
CA ILE A 181 -1.82 20.95 -12.61
C ILE A 181 -1.04 20.34 -13.78
N GLY A 182 -1.71 19.59 -14.66
CA GLY A 182 -1.11 18.86 -15.76
C GLY A 182 -0.49 17.52 -15.32
N THR A 183 -0.17 16.67 -16.29
CA THR A 183 0.38 15.33 -16.05
C THR A 183 1.81 15.33 -15.51
N ALA A 184 2.50 16.47 -15.55
CA ALA A 184 3.83 16.67 -14.97
C ALA A 184 3.82 17.66 -13.79
N GLY A 185 2.64 18.12 -13.36
CA GLY A 185 2.49 19.21 -12.38
C GLY A 185 3.10 18.93 -11.02
N ALA A 186 3.18 17.64 -10.63
CA ALA A 186 3.71 17.19 -9.34
C ALA A 186 5.03 16.41 -9.48
N THR A 187 5.76 16.58 -10.59
CA THR A 187 7.03 15.86 -10.82
C THR A 187 8.07 16.13 -9.72
N GLY A 188 8.58 15.06 -9.11
CA GLY A 188 9.53 15.13 -7.99
C GLY A 188 8.92 15.71 -6.72
N MET A 189 7.62 15.47 -6.52
CA MET A 189 6.88 15.90 -5.35
C MET A 189 6.03 14.78 -4.75
N VAL A 190 5.77 14.88 -3.45
CA VAL A 190 4.71 14.13 -2.76
C VAL A 190 3.52 15.07 -2.56
N ILE A 191 2.34 14.61 -2.97
CA ILE A 191 1.09 15.35 -2.80
C ILE A 191 0.48 15.01 -1.45
N GLU A 192 0.23 16.01 -0.61
CA GLU A 192 -0.61 15.91 0.59
C GLU A 192 -2.01 16.45 0.24
N PHE A 193 -3.00 15.56 0.19
CA PHE A 193 -4.40 15.93 0.00
C PHE A 193 -5.03 16.28 1.35
N ALA A 194 -5.67 17.45 1.43
CA ALA A 194 -6.23 17.96 2.67
C ALA A 194 -7.53 18.75 2.45
N GLY A 195 -8.22 19.05 3.55
CA GLY A 195 -9.43 19.86 3.56
C GLY A 195 -10.70 19.04 3.80
N PRO A 196 -11.82 19.73 4.07
CA PRO A 196 -13.04 19.10 4.56
C PRO A 196 -13.60 18.03 3.63
N VAL A 197 -13.46 18.19 2.31
CA VAL A 197 -13.88 17.14 1.36
C VAL A 197 -13.05 15.88 1.55
N ILE A 198 -11.72 16.01 1.58
CA ILE A 198 -10.80 14.88 1.72
C ILE A 198 -11.08 14.12 3.01
N GLU A 199 -11.29 14.86 4.10
CA GLU A 199 -11.65 14.33 5.42
C GLU A 199 -13.01 13.60 5.40
N SER A 200 -13.97 14.02 4.56
CA SER A 200 -15.27 13.36 4.42
C SER A 200 -15.27 12.12 3.51
N LEU A 201 -14.22 11.89 2.72
CA LEU A 201 -14.16 10.76 1.78
C LEU A 201 -14.05 9.42 2.50
N SER A 202 -14.72 8.40 1.97
CA SER A 202 -14.50 7.01 2.37
C SER A 202 -13.09 6.54 2.01
N MET A 203 -12.61 5.45 2.61
CA MET A 203 -11.29 4.91 2.29
C MET A 203 -11.14 4.52 0.82
N GLU A 204 -12.16 3.96 0.20
CA GLU A 204 -12.15 3.57 -1.21
C GLU A 204 -12.02 4.81 -2.12
N SER A 205 -12.70 5.90 -1.74
CA SER A 205 -12.60 7.19 -2.41
C SER A 205 -11.21 7.81 -2.25
N ARG A 206 -10.62 7.72 -1.06
CA ARG A 206 -9.24 8.17 -0.76
C ARG A 206 -8.20 7.35 -1.54
N MET A 207 -8.35 6.03 -1.58
CA MET A 207 -7.51 5.13 -2.35
C MET A 207 -7.56 5.49 -3.84
N SER A 208 -8.75 5.75 -4.39
CA SER A 208 -8.91 6.19 -5.78
C SER A 208 -8.20 7.51 -6.07
N LEU A 209 -8.22 8.45 -5.12
CA LEU A 209 -7.51 9.73 -5.23
C LEU A 209 -5.99 9.55 -5.22
N CYS A 210 -5.46 8.83 -4.22
CA CYS A 210 -4.03 8.58 -4.06
C CYS A 210 -3.46 7.73 -5.19
N ASN A 211 -4.19 6.70 -5.65
CA ASN A 211 -3.84 5.85 -6.79
C ASN A 211 -3.41 6.69 -8.00
N MET A 212 -4.20 7.72 -8.31
CA MET A 212 -3.99 8.55 -9.49
C MET A 212 -2.97 9.68 -9.34
N SER A 213 -2.23 9.73 -8.23
CA SER A 213 -1.21 10.77 -8.02
C SER A 213 -0.06 10.64 -9.02
N ILE A 214 0.21 9.43 -9.49
CA ILE A 214 1.27 9.15 -10.46
C ILE A 214 0.95 9.72 -11.85
N GLU A 215 -0.34 9.84 -12.22
CA GLU A 215 -0.79 10.48 -13.45
C GLU A 215 -0.55 12.00 -13.46
N ALA A 216 -0.37 12.63 -12.28
CA ALA A 216 0.10 14.01 -12.13
C ALA A 216 1.65 14.12 -12.08
N GLY A 217 2.36 12.99 -12.16
CA GLY A 217 3.81 12.89 -12.05
C GLY A 217 4.32 12.84 -10.61
N ALA A 218 3.45 12.76 -9.60
CA ALA A 218 3.85 12.71 -8.21
C ALA A 218 4.58 11.41 -7.87
N ARG A 219 5.53 11.49 -6.94
CA ARG A 219 6.16 10.30 -6.34
C ARG A 219 5.15 9.48 -5.55
N ALA A 220 4.33 10.17 -4.76
CA ALA A 220 3.31 9.59 -3.90
C ALA A 220 2.18 10.60 -3.66
N GLY A 221 1.01 10.10 -3.26
CA GLY A 221 -0.09 10.91 -2.75
C GLY A 221 -0.49 10.42 -1.36
N MET A 222 -0.60 11.32 -0.39
CA MET A 222 -0.83 11.00 1.02
C MET A 222 -2.04 11.75 1.57
N ILE A 223 -2.80 11.06 2.42
CA ILE A 223 -3.91 11.61 3.22
C ILE A 223 -3.62 11.31 4.68
N ALA A 224 -3.88 12.28 5.56
CA ALA A 224 -3.67 12.11 6.99
C ALA A 224 -4.61 11.05 7.58
N HIS A 225 -4.08 10.26 8.52
CA HIS A 225 -4.86 9.29 9.27
C HIS A 225 -5.90 9.99 10.16
N ASP A 226 -7.12 9.46 10.16
CA ASP A 226 -8.25 9.93 10.96
C ASP A 226 -9.19 8.78 11.33
N GLU A 227 -10.33 9.10 11.95
CA GLU A 227 -11.31 8.11 12.39
C GLU A 227 -11.83 7.23 11.25
N ILE A 228 -12.04 7.75 10.04
CA ILE A 228 -12.45 6.94 8.88
C ILE A 228 -11.36 5.92 8.54
N THR A 229 -10.10 6.36 8.62
CA THR A 229 -8.95 5.47 8.41
C THR A 229 -8.85 4.41 9.50
N THR A 230 -9.15 4.76 10.77
CA THR A 230 -9.22 3.78 11.88
C THR A 230 -10.41 2.82 11.73
N GLN A 231 -11.56 3.33 11.30
CA GLN A 231 -12.81 2.60 11.11
C GLN A 231 -12.76 1.68 9.90
N ARG A 232 -11.80 1.86 8.98
CA ARG A 232 -11.43 0.86 7.99
C ARG A 232 -10.82 -0.33 8.71
N ARG A 233 -11.75 -1.16 9.15
CA ARG A 233 -11.53 -2.36 9.89
C ARG A 233 -10.78 -3.38 9.02
N ALA A 234 -9.63 -3.83 9.49
CA ALA A 234 -8.89 -4.92 8.87
C ALA A 234 -9.47 -6.25 9.38
N TYR A 235 -10.59 -6.65 8.79
CA TYR A 235 -11.04 -8.04 8.71
C TYR A 235 -12.14 -8.11 7.65
N GLY A 236 -12.06 -8.90 6.57
CA GLY A 236 -11.36 -10.17 6.40
C GLY A 236 -12.31 -11.37 6.51
N GLY A 237 -13.62 -11.14 6.45
CA GLY A 237 -14.60 -12.19 6.27
C GLY A 237 -15.33 -12.08 4.94
N THR A 238 -16.07 -13.12 4.58
CA THR A 238 -16.96 -13.14 3.41
C THR A 238 -18.23 -12.30 3.65
N SER A 239 -18.40 -11.74 4.84
CA SER A 239 -19.55 -10.93 5.26
C SER A 239 -19.15 -9.63 6.02
N PRO A 240 -19.86 -8.50 5.82
CA PRO A 240 -19.69 -7.26 6.56
C PRO A 240 -19.85 -7.34 8.09
N GLU A 241 -20.37 -8.45 8.63
CA GLU A 241 -20.48 -8.67 10.07
C GLU A 241 -19.18 -9.17 10.71
N GLN A 242 -18.25 -9.69 9.91
CA GLN A 242 -17.06 -10.39 10.37
C GLN A 242 -15.88 -9.44 10.55
N VAL A 243 -16.11 -8.29 11.15
CA VAL A 243 -15.20 -7.16 11.00
C VAL A 243 -14.54 -6.78 12.33
N VAL A 244 -13.20 -6.86 12.40
CA VAL A 244 -12.41 -6.48 13.59
C VAL A 244 -11.61 -5.18 13.37
N PRO A 245 -11.40 -4.37 14.43
CA PRO A 245 -10.52 -3.20 14.34
C PRO A 245 -9.12 -3.58 13.87
N ILE A 246 -8.39 -2.67 13.23
CA ILE A 246 -7.00 -2.91 12.81
C ILE A 246 -6.04 -3.19 13.99
N THR A 247 -6.43 -2.81 15.20
CA THR A 247 -5.75 -3.12 16.47
C THR A 247 -6.28 -4.38 17.16
N GLY A 248 -7.32 -5.01 16.60
CA GLY A 248 -7.95 -6.21 17.14
C GLY A 248 -7.26 -7.47 16.64
N SER A 249 -7.36 -8.53 17.42
CA SER A 249 -6.86 -9.85 17.02
C SER A 249 -7.85 -10.57 16.09
N VAL A 250 -7.31 -11.40 15.20
CA VAL A 250 -8.08 -12.34 14.38
C VAL A 250 -8.98 -13.20 15.31
N PRO A 251 -10.32 -13.19 15.18
CA PRO A 251 -11.21 -13.90 16.09
C PRO A 251 -11.10 -15.41 15.95
N PHE A 252 -11.19 -16.12 17.06
CA PHE A 252 -11.31 -17.58 17.06
C PHE A 252 -12.74 -17.97 16.68
N PRO A 253 -12.95 -19.03 15.87
CA PRO A 253 -14.29 -19.53 15.60
C PRO A 253 -15.08 -19.84 16.87
N GLY A 254 -14.41 -20.31 17.93
CA GLY A 254 -15.03 -20.60 19.22
C GLY A 254 -15.51 -19.37 20.01
N TYR A 255 -15.25 -18.14 19.55
CA TYR A 255 -15.77 -16.93 20.19
C TYR A 255 -17.23 -16.65 19.87
N PHE A 256 -17.77 -17.28 18.81
CA PHE A 256 -19.16 -17.10 18.42
C PHE A 256 -20.01 -18.23 19.02
N GLU A 257 -21.09 -17.90 19.70
CA GLU A 257 -22.05 -18.90 20.20
C GLU A 257 -22.90 -19.49 19.07
N ASP A 258 -23.16 -18.70 18.03
CA ASP A 258 -23.96 -19.09 16.85
C ASP A 258 -23.14 -20.00 15.92
N PRO A 259 -23.55 -21.27 15.70
CA PRO A 259 -22.86 -22.21 14.81
C PRO A 259 -22.68 -21.69 13.38
N VAL A 260 -23.60 -20.87 12.86
CA VAL A 260 -23.50 -20.28 11.53
C VAL A 260 -22.36 -19.26 11.49
N LYS A 261 -22.20 -18.47 12.55
CA LYS A 261 -21.10 -17.50 12.69
C LYS A 261 -19.76 -18.18 12.93
N GLN A 262 -19.73 -19.29 13.67
CA GLN A 262 -18.53 -20.11 13.82
C GLN A 262 -18.05 -20.64 12.47
N GLU A 263 -18.95 -21.19 11.67
CA GLU A 263 -18.64 -21.76 10.35
C GLU A 263 -18.23 -20.67 9.36
N SER A 264 -18.95 -19.55 9.34
CA SER A 264 -18.58 -18.38 8.54
C SER A 264 -17.20 -17.84 8.92
N CYS A 265 -16.84 -17.83 10.23
CA CYS A 265 -15.52 -17.43 10.69
C CYS A 265 -14.43 -18.43 10.23
N LYS A 266 -14.68 -19.74 10.29
CA LYS A 266 -13.75 -20.75 9.75
C LYS A 266 -13.50 -20.57 8.26
N GLN A 267 -14.56 -20.36 7.49
CA GLN A 267 -14.48 -20.13 6.04
C GLN A 267 -13.72 -18.84 5.73
N ALA A 268 -13.93 -17.78 6.50
CA ALA A 268 -13.18 -16.53 6.38
C ALA A 268 -11.69 -16.73 6.68
N LEU A 269 -11.34 -17.45 7.75
CA LEU A 269 -9.96 -17.76 8.12
C LEU A 269 -9.26 -18.60 7.03
N GLU A 270 -9.96 -19.58 6.48
CA GLU A 270 -9.46 -20.41 5.38
C GLU A 270 -9.30 -19.60 4.08
N TYR A 271 -10.31 -18.78 3.74
CA TYR A 271 -10.30 -17.89 2.57
C TYR A 271 -9.15 -16.88 2.62
N MET A 272 -8.95 -16.23 3.77
CA MET A 272 -7.91 -15.22 3.97
C MET A 272 -6.54 -15.82 4.33
N ALA A 273 -6.46 -17.13 4.54
CA ALA A 273 -5.28 -17.82 5.06
C ALA A 273 -4.72 -17.21 6.37
N LEU A 274 -5.59 -16.79 7.29
CA LEU A 274 -5.24 -16.18 8.57
C LEU A 274 -5.25 -17.21 9.72
N GLN A 275 -4.39 -17.01 10.72
CA GLN A 275 -4.42 -17.78 11.97
C GLN A 275 -5.18 -17.02 13.06
N PRO A 276 -6.13 -17.66 13.77
CA PRO A 276 -6.79 -17.04 14.91
C PRO A 276 -5.81 -16.52 15.97
N GLY A 277 -6.11 -15.35 16.54
CA GLY A 277 -5.38 -14.72 17.63
C GLY A 277 -4.15 -13.89 17.24
N THR A 278 -3.83 -13.78 15.94
CA THR A 278 -2.77 -12.88 15.44
C THR A 278 -3.24 -11.45 15.25
#